data_AF-A0A921HMW5-F1
#
_entry.id   AF-A0A921HMW5-F1
#
_cell.length_a   1.000
_cell.length_b   1.000
_cell.length_c   1.000
_cell.angle_alpha   90.00
_cell.angle_beta   90.00
_cell.angle_gamma   90.00
#
_symmetry.space_group_name_H-M   'P 1'
#
loop_
_entity.id
_entity.type
_entity.pdbx_description
1 polymer ?
#
loop_
_entity_poly.entity_id
_entity_poly.type
_entity_poly.pdbx_seq_one_letter_code
_entity_poly.pdbx_strand_id
1 'polypeptide(L)'
;CGASGVAGGSLLLIPVACASFGIGNDIAMQVVGVGFIIGVLQDSCETALNSSSDVLFTATAEFAARAKEGTLEVADMVPHNRA
;
A
#
# COMPACT_ATOMS: atom_id res chain seq x y z
N CYS A 1 -10.87 -11.10 -2.37
CA CYS A 1 -11.07 -11.37 -0.93
C CYS A 1 -9.93 -12.27 -0.47
N GLY A 2 -8.76 -11.67 -0.22
CA GLY A 2 -7.53 -12.36 0.18
C GLY A 2 -7.20 -12.03 1.63
N ALA A 3 -6.37 -12.84 2.27
CA ALA A 3 -5.96 -12.75 3.66
C ALA A 3 -5.08 -11.51 3.97
N SER A 4 -5.58 -10.32 3.67
CA SER A 4 -4.84 -9.05 3.64
C SER A 4 -4.81 -8.32 5.00
N GLY A 5 -5.39 -8.91 6.06
CA GLY A 5 -5.71 -8.14 7.28
C GLY A 5 -5.09 -8.60 8.59
N VAL A 6 -4.25 -9.63 8.63
CA VAL A 6 -3.80 -10.18 9.92
C VAL A 6 -2.32 -10.53 9.92
N ALA A 7 -1.50 -9.55 10.29
CA ALA A 7 -0.13 -9.78 10.76
C ALA A 7 -0.07 -10.72 12.00
N GLY A 8 -1.19 -10.97 12.67
CA GLY A 8 -1.25 -11.73 13.93
C GLY A 8 -0.93 -13.23 13.84
N GLY A 9 -1.04 -13.88 12.68
CA GLY A 9 -0.80 -15.33 12.57
C GLY A 9 0.69 -15.70 12.59
N SER A 10 1.50 -14.98 11.84
CA SER A 10 2.95 -15.21 11.70
C SER A 10 3.77 -14.49 12.78
N LEU A 11 3.30 -13.38 13.36
CA LEU A 11 4.00 -12.70 14.46
C LEU A 11 4.04 -13.53 15.75
N LEU A 12 3.06 -14.41 15.99
CA LEU A 12 3.08 -15.36 17.12
C LEU A 12 4.08 -16.51 16.93
N LEU A 13 4.55 -16.75 15.71
CA LEU A 13 5.57 -17.77 15.43
C LEU A 13 6.99 -17.29 15.76
N ILE A 14 7.20 -15.98 15.87
CA ILE A 14 8.50 -15.39 16.16
C ILE A 14 8.95 -15.74 17.60
N PRO A 15 8.15 -15.54 18.66
CA PRO A 15 8.51 -15.98 20.00
C PRO A 15 8.71 -17.50 20.10
N VAL A 16 7.91 -18.29 19.38
CA VAL A 16 7.99 -19.76 19.39
C VAL A 16 9.28 -20.27 18.72
N ALA A 17 9.68 -19.67 17.60
CA ALA A 17 10.97 -19.98 16.96
C ALA A 17 12.15 -19.46 17.78
N CYS A 18 12.06 -18.26 18.36
CA CYS A 18 13.12 -17.72 19.22
C CYS A 18 13.35 -18.61 20.46
N ALA A 19 12.28 -19.16 21.05
CA ALA A 19 12.38 -20.10 22.17
C ALA A 19 13.11 -21.40 21.79
N SER A 20 12.95 -21.91 20.57
CA SER A 20 13.65 -23.14 20.12
C SER A 20 15.14 -22.93 19.79
N PHE A 21 15.56 -21.69 19.55
CA PHE A 21 16.96 -21.30 19.35
C PHE A 21 17.64 -20.67 20.59
N GLY A 22 16.94 -20.61 21.74
CA GLY A 22 17.47 -20.04 22.98
C GLY A 22 17.61 -18.51 22.96
N ILE A 23 16.89 -17.82 22.08
CA ILE A 23 16.90 -16.35 21.96
C ILE A 23 15.99 -15.75 23.05
N GLY A 24 16.48 -14.72 23.73
CA GLY A 24 15.73 -14.03 24.78
C GLY A 24 14.43 -13.39 24.27
N ASN A 25 13.38 -13.46 25.10
CA ASN A 25 12.05 -12.97 24.76
C ASN A 25 12.02 -11.46 24.40
N ASP A 26 12.90 -10.67 25.03
CA ASP A 26 13.03 -9.24 24.73
C ASP A 26 13.48 -8.98 23.28
N ILE A 27 14.41 -9.78 22.77
CA ILE A 27 14.86 -9.71 21.38
C ILE A 27 13.78 -10.23 20.43
N ALA A 28 13.09 -11.31 20.80
CA ALA A 28 11.97 -11.83 20.01
C ALA A 28 10.85 -10.78 19.86
N MET A 29 10.51 -10.06 20.92
CA MET A 29 9.53 -8.97 20.87
C MET A 29 10.00 -7.77 20.05
N GLN A 30 11.30 -7.44 20.05
CA GLN A 30 11.83 -6.39 19.16
C GLN A 30 11.64 -6.77 17.69
N VAL A 31 11.89 -8.01 17.31
CA VAL A 31 11.70 -8.51 15.94
C VAL A 31 10.22 -8.49 15.54
N VAL A 32 9.31 -8.85 16.46
CA VAL A 32 7.85 -8.71 16.26
C VAL A 32 7.49 -7.24 15.99
N GLY A 33 8.03 -6.30 16.78
CA GLY A 33 7.79 -4.87 16.59
C GLY A 33 8.28 -4.34 15.24
N VAL A 34 9.48 -4.74 14.82
CA VAL A 34 10.02 -4.39 13.48
C VAL A 34 9.13 -4.98 12.37
N GLY A 35 8.73 -6.25 12.50
CA GLY A 35 7.85 -6.90 11.53
C GLY A 35 6.49 -6.22 11.41
N PHE A 36 5.94 -5.73 12.52
CA PHE A 36 4.69 -4.96 12.53
C PHE A 36 4.84 -3.62 11.77
N ILE A 37 5.90 -2.86 12.04
CA ILE A 37 6.16 -1.57 11.37
C ILE A 37 6.32 -1.77 9.85
N ILE A 38 7.10 -2.77 9.44
CA ILE A 38 7.29 -3.11 8.02
C ILE A 38 5.96 -3.51 7.38
N GLY A 39 5.13 -4.29 8.07
CA GLY A 39 3.81 -4.69 7.58
C GLY A 39 2.88 -3.51 7.33
N VAL A 40 2.85 -2.52 8.24
CA VAL A 40 2.07 -1.29 8.06
C VAL A 40 2.57 -0.47 6.88
N LEU A 41 3.89 -0.33 6.73
CA LEU A 41 4.48 0.38 5.59
C LEU A 41 4.15 -0.32 4.27
N GLN A 42 4.25 -1.65 4.22
CA GLN A 42 3.91 -2.41 3.02
C GLN A 42 2.45 -2.25 2.63
N ASP A 43 1.50 -2.41 3.57
CA ASP A 43 0.07 -2.25 3.30
C ASP A 43 -0.28 -0.83 2.83
N SER A 44 0.38 0.17 3.41
CA SER A 44 0.23 1.57 3.00
C SER A 44 0.76 1.80 1.58
N CYS A 45 1.93 1.26 1.24
CA CYS A 45 2.51 1.37 -0.10
C CYS A 45 1.72 0.55 -1.13
N GLU A 46 1.26 -0.65 -0.79
CA GLU A 46 0.44 -1.51 -1.64
C GLU A 46 -0.90 -0.84 -1.93
N THR A 47 -1.57 -0.31 -0.90
CA THR A 47 -2.81 0.45 -1.06
C THR A 47 -2.59 1.72 -1.87
N ALA A 48 -1.51 2.46 -1.62
CA ALA A 48 -1.19 3.67 -2.37
C ALA A 48 -0.88 3.36 -3.85
N LEU A 49 -0.14 2.29 -4.15
CA LEU A 49 0.16 1.87 -5.51
C LEU A 49 -1.08 1.35 -6.24
N ASN A 50 -1.90 0.56 -5.55
CA ASN A 50 -3.14 0.00 -6.08
C ASN A 50 -4.12 1.14 -6.42
N SER A 51 -4.34 2.08 -5.49
CA SER A 51 -5.24 3.21 -5.70
C SER A 51 -4.67 4.30 -6.63
N SER A 52 -3.36 4.53 -6.67
CA SER A 52 -2.76 5.54 -7.58
C SER A 52 -2.83 5.11 -9.04
N SER A 53 -2.71 3.81 -9.32
CA SER A 53 -2.92 3.25 -10.65
C SER A 53 -4.36 3.43 -11.11
N ASP A 54 -5.33 3.22 -10.21
CA ASP A 54 -6.75 3.48 -10.48
C ASP A 54 -7.01 4.95 -10.82
N VAL A 55 -6.46 5.90 -10.05
CA VAL A 55 -6.62 7.34 -10.31
C VAL A 55 -6.02 7.75 -11.66
N LEU A 56 -4.81 7.28 -11.98
CA LEU A 56 -4.17 7.57 -13.26
C LEU A 56 -4.96 6.97 -14.43
N PHE A 57 -5.44 5.74 -14.28
CA PHE A 57 -6.22 5.08 -15.32
C PHE A 57 -7.58 5.76 -15.53
N THR A 58 -8.26 6.16 -14.46
CA THR A 58 -9.50 6.95 -14.53
C THR A 58 -9.30 8.29 -15.22
N ALA A 59 -8.26 9.06 -14.84
CA ALA A 59 -7.97 10.35 -15.47
C ALA A 59 -7.65 10.20 -16.96
N THR A 60 -6.89 9.16 -17.33
CA THR A 60 -6.55 8.89 -18.73
C THR A 60 -7.79 8.49 -19.55
N ALA A 61 -8.68 7.67 -18.97
CA ALA A 61 -9.93 7.26 -19.61
C ALA A 61 -10.90 8.44 -19.79
N GLU A 62 -11.02 9.31 -18.78
CA GLU A 62 -11.84 10.53 -18.85
C GLU A 62 -11.35 11.46 -19.96
N PHE A 63 -10.04 11.70 -20.03
CA PHE A 63 -9.44 12.54 -21.07
C PHE A 63 -9.68 11.95 -22.47
N ALA A 64 -9.51 10.64 -22.65
CA ALA A 64 -9.79 9.98 -23.92
C ALA A 64 -11.28 10.06 -24.33
N ALA A 65 -12.19 9.94 -23.36
CA ALA A 65 -13.64 10.07 -23.61
C ALA A 65 -14.01 11.50 -24.04
N ARG A 66 -13.54 12.52 -23.32
CA ARG A 66 -13.76 13.93 -23.65
C ARG A 66 -13.16 14.32 -24.99
N ALA A 67 -12.00 13.75 -25.36
CA ALA A 67 -11.38 13.96 -26.67
C ALA A 67 -12.30 13.45 -27.79
N LYS A 68 -12.89 12.27 -27.58
CA LYS A 68 -13.79 11.62 -28.54
C LYS A 68 -15.14 12.35 -28.66
N GLU A 69 -15.64 12.90 -27.56
CA GLU A 69 -16.89 13.68 -27.52
C GLU A 69 -16.71 15.12 -28.03
N GLY A 70 -15.48 15.57 -28.25
CA GLY A 70 -15.17 16.94 -28.68
C GLY A 70 -15.37 17.99 -27.59
N THR A 71 -15.50 17.57 -26.33
CA THR A 71 -15.70 18.42 -25.14
C THR A 71 -14.39 18.75 -24.43
N LEU A 72 -13.27 18.41 -25.06
CA LEU A 72 -11.93 18.63 -24.51
C LEU A 72 -11.43 20.01 -24.93
N GLU A 73 -11.26 20.91 -23.96
CA GLU A 73 -10.85 22.28 -24.20
C GLU A 73 -9.33 22.43 -24.05
N VAL A 74 -8.77 23.47 -24.67
CA VAL A 74 -7.33 23.78 -24.56
C VAL A 74 -6.94 24.08 -23.10
N ALA A 75 -7.89 24.60 -22.29
CA ALA A 75 -7.70 24.83 -20.87
C ALA A 75 -7.45 23.53 -20.08
N ASP A 76 -8.02 22.39 -20.52
CA ASP A 76 -7.83 21.08 -19.87
C ASP A 76 -6.43 20.49 -20.11
N MET A 77 -5.71 20.99 -21.11
CA MET A 77 -4.34 20.57 -21.42
C MET A 77 -3.28 21.29 -20.58
N VAL A 78 -3.69 22.27 -19.77
CA VAL A 78 -2.78 23.02 -18.91
C VAL A 78 -2.78 22.39 -17.51
N PRO A 79 -1.61 21.97 -16.98
CA PRO A 79 -1.50 21.45 -15.62
C PRO A 79 -1.95 22.53 -14.62
N HIS A 80 -3.06 22.28 -13.94
CA HIS A 80 -3.53 23.17 -12.88
C HIS A 80 -2.81 22.83 -11.59
N ASN A 81 -1.84 23.66 -11.21
CA ASN A 81 -1.15 23.53 -9.93
C ASN A 81 -2.07 24.01 -8.80
N ARG A 82 -2.90 23.11 -8.26
CA ARG A 82 -3.62 23.38 -7.02
C ARG A 82 -2.66 23.11 -5.86
N ALA A 83 -2.01 24.18 -5.40
CA ALA A 83 -1.26 24.22 -4.15
C ALA A 83 -2.18 24.03 -2.94
#